data_AF-A0A2X1AJ94-F1
#
_entry.id   AF-A0A2X1AJ94-F1
#
_cell.length_a   1.000
_cell.length_b   1.000
_cell.length_c   1.000
_cell.angle_alpha   90.00
_cell.angle_beta   90.00
_cell.angle_gamma   90.00
#
_symmetry.space_group_name_H-M   'P 1'
#
loop_
_entity.id
_entity.type
_entity.pdbx_description
1 polymer ?
#
loop_
_entity_poly.entity_id
_entity_poly.type
_entity_poly.pdbx_seq_one_letter_code
_entity_poly.pdbx_strand_id
1 'polypeptide(L)' 'MKLDNLKKIYTQMISNGLERHVFKYKHNAVIFDVLYFIDESPHVLGFGVLEHNFYFEVEIKKGFQLNPV' A
#
# COMPACT_ATOMS: atom_id res chain seq x y z
N MET A 1 2.32 -11.86 3.66
CA MET A 1 2.77 -10.92 4.72
C MET A 1 1.56 -10.24 5.33
N LYS A 2 1.51 -10.05 6.65
CA LYS A 2 0.54 -9.16 7.29
C LYS A 2 1.20 -7.80 7.46
N LEU A 3 0.70 -6.79 6.77
CA LEU A 3 1.07 -5.40 7.05
C LEU A 3 0.18 -4.94 8.21
N ASP A 4 0.52 -5.28 9.45
CA ASP A 4 -0.25 -4.84 10.61
C ASP A 4 -0.36 -3.30 10.67
N ASN A 5 0.62 -2.59 10.10
CA ASN A 5 0.60 -1.14 9.94
C ASN A 5 -0.41 -0.65 8.88
N LEU A 6 -0.75 -1.44 7.87
CA LEU A 6 -1.65 -1.02 6.79
C LEU A 6 -3.08 -0.82 7.31
N LYS A 7 -3.52 -1.64 8.28
CA LYS A 7 -4.80 -1.44 8.96
C LYS A 7 -4.83 -0.11 9.71
N LYS A 8 -3.74 0.26 10.37
CA LYS A 8 -3.61 1.55 11.08
C LYS A 8 -3.64 2.72 10.10
N ILE A 9 -2.90 2.63 8.98
CA ILE A 9 -2.91 3.63 7.91
C ILE A 9 -4.33 3.77 7.34
N TYR A 10 -5.02 2.66 7.06
CA TYR A 10 -6.40 2.68 6.59
C TYR A 10 -7.34 3.41 7.56
N THR A 11 -7.28 3.09 8.85
CA THR A 11 -8.12 3.77 9.85
C THR A 11 -7.81 5.27 9.93
N GLN A 12 -6.55 5.66 9.83
CA GLN A 12 -6.15 7.07 9.78
C GLN A 12 -6.65 7.77 8.51
N MET A 13 -6.57 7.11 7.34
CA MET A 13 -7.07 7.64 6.08
C MET A 13 -8.58 7.90 6.16
N ILE A 14 -9.36 6.92 6.64
CA ILE A 14 -10.81 7.08 6.84
C ILE A 14 -11.11 8.23 7.81
N SER A 15 -10.39 8.31 8.93
CA SER A 15 -10.59 9.37 9.92
C SER A 15 -10.28 10.78 9.36
N ASN A 16 -9.37 10.86 8.38
CA ASN A 16 -8.94 12.12 7.79
C ASN A 16 -9.65 12.42 6.46
N GLY A 17 -10.57 11.56 6.01
CA GLY A 17 -11.25 11.70 4.72
C GLY A 17 -10.30 11.59 3.51
N LEU A 18 -9.23 10.80 3.63
CA LEU A 18 -8.25 10.60 2.57
C LEU A 18 -8.57 9.35 1.75
N GLU A 19 -8.66 9.50 0.44
CA GLU A 19 -8.87 8.39 -0.51
C GLU A 19 -7.54 7.76 -0.97
N ARG A 20 -6.47 8.56 -0.99
CA ARG A 20 -5.14 8.15 -1.44
C ARG A 20 -4.07 8.63 -0.49
N HIS A 21 -3.07 7.79 -0.23
CA HIS A 21 -1.97 8.14 0.67
C HIS A 21 -0.66 7.52 0.22
N VAL A 22 0.41 8.32 0.16
CA VAL A 22 1.77 7.85 -0.12
C VAL A 22 2.51 7.65 1.19
N PHE A 23 3.15 6.49 1.35
CA PHE A 23 4.06 6.23 2.45
C PHE A 23 5.27 5.43 1.96
N LYS A 24 6.39 5.55 2.69
CA LYS A 24 7.58 4.75 2.41
C LYS A 24 7.49 3.40 3.08
N TYR A 25 7.74 2.35 2.32
CA TYR A 25 7.82 0.99 2.80
C TYR A 25 9.24 0.46 2.60
N LYS A 26 9.87 -0.02 3.67
CA LYS A 26 11.20 -0.64 3.59
C LYS A 26 11.06 -2.14 3.78
N HIS A 27 11.58 -2.91 2.82
CA HIS A 27 11.72 -4.35 2.93
C HIS A 27 13.18 -4.73 2.67
N ASN A 28 13.83 -5.30 3.69
CA ASN A 28 15.27 -5.54 3.69
C ASN A 28 16.06 -4.26 3.36
N ALA A 29 16.81 -4.27 2.27
CA ALA A 29 17.62 -3.14 1.82
C ALA A 29 16.87 -2.19 0.85
N VAL A 30 15.67 -2.55 0.39
CA VAL A 30 14.94 -1.81 -0.65
C VAL A 30 13.88 -0.92 -0.02
N ILE A 31 13.83 0.34 -0.46
CA ILE A 31 12.80 1.32 -0.09
C ILE A 31 11.86 1.50 -1.28
N PHE A 32 10.58 1.36 -1.03
CA PHE A 32 9.50 1.56 -1.97
C PHE A 32 8.71 2.81 -1.56
N ASP A 33 8.34 3.62 -2.54
CA ASP A 33 7.26 4.59 -2.37
C ASP A 33 5.95 3.86 -2.68
N VAL A 34 5.10 3.72 -1.66
CA VAL A 34 3.85 2.97 -1.76
C VAL A 34 2.69 3.93 -1.75
N LEU A 35 1.89 3.90 -2.81
CA LEU A 35 0.65 4.64 -2.93
C LEU A 35 -0.51 3.70 -2.60
N TYR A 36 -1.31 4.06 -1.60
CA TYR A 36 -2.47 3.29 -1.17
C TYR A 36 -3.75 3.94 -1.65
N PHE A 37 -4.50 3.22 -2.48
CA PHE A 37 -5.80 3.59 -3.05
C PHE A 37 -6.90 2.85 -2.28
N ILE A 38 -7.69 3.59 -1.49
CA ILE A 38 -8.84 3.02 -0.77
C ILE A 38 -10.18 3.33 -1.45
N ASP A 39 -10.15 4.14 -2.50
CA ASP A 39 -11.25 4.45 -3.41
C ASP A 39 -11.56 3.29 -4.37
N GLU A 40 -10.64 2.34 -4.54
CA GLU A 40 -10.80 1.19 -5.44
C GLU A 40 -11.38 -0.03 -4.73
N SER A 41 -12.07 -0.91 -5.47
CA SER A 41 -12.66 -2.15 -4.94
C SER A 41 -12.25 -3.35 -5.79
N PRO A 42 -11.28 -4.18 -5.34
CA PRO A 42 -10.58 -4.14 -4.05
C PRO A 42 -9.62 -2.95 -3.93
N HIS A 43 -9.22 -2.59 -2.71
CA HIS A 43 -8.22 -1.54 -2.52
C HIS A 43 -6.88 -1.95 -3.17
N VAL A 44 -6.07 -0.99 -3.58
CA VAL A 44 -4.81 -1.26 -4.31
C VAL A 44 -3.62 -0.60 -3.64
N LEU A 45 -2.46 -1.27 -3.66
CA LEU A 45 -1.16 -0.69 -3.33
C LEU A 45 -0.32 -0.59 -4.60
N GLY A 46 -0.01 0.63 -5.04
CA GLY A 46 0.99 0.89 -6.06
C GLY A 46 2.37 1.00 -5.43
N PHE A 47 3.29 0.10 -5.78
CA PHE A 47 4.68 0.13 -5.33
C PHE A 47 5.56 0.74 -6.42
N GLY A 48 6.08 1.94 -6.16
CA GLY A 48 7.10 2.58 -6.98
C GLY A 48 8.50 2.35 -6.41
N VAL A 49 9.45 2.00 -7.27
CA VAL A 49 10.89 1.98 -6.95
C VAL A 49 11.58 3.03 -7.80
N LEU A 50 11.95 4.15 -7.17
CA LEU A 50 12.63 5.27 -7.85
C LEU A 50 13.96 4.86 -8.47
N GLU A 51 14.74 4.00 -7.80
CA GLU A 51 16.07 3.57 -8.28
C GLU A 51 16.02 2.70 -9.55
N HIS A 52 14.89 2.06 -9.83
CA HIS A 52 14.74 1.15 -10.97
C HIS A 52 13.67 1.60 -11.97
N ASN A 53 13.06 2.78 -11.77
CA ASN A 53 11.91 3.27 -12.54
C ASN A 53 10.86 2.18 -12.77
N PHE A 54 10.55 1.44 -11.69
CA PHE A 54 9.69 0.27 -11.72
C PHE A 54 8.44 0.54 -10.89
N TYR A 55 7.28 0.12 -11.41
CA TYR A 55 5.99 0.26 -10.77
C TYR A 55 5.19 -1.03 -10.91
N PHE A 56 4.58 -1.47 -9.83
CA PHE A 56 3.65 -2.59 -9.83
C PHE A 56 2.54 -2.39 -8.80
N GLU A 57 1.38 -2.98 -9.07
CA GLU A 57 0.21 -2.88 -8.20
C GLU A 57 -0.09 -4.22 -7.53
N VAL A 58 -0.52 -4.14 -6.28
CA VAL A 58 -0.97 -5.31 -5.52
C VAL A 58 -2.35 -5.02 -4.94
N GLU A 59 -3.32 -5.84 -5.35
CA GLU A 59 -4.66 -5.81 -4.78
C GLU A 59 -4.67 -6.29 -3.33
N ILE A 60 -5.35 -5.55 -2.47
CA ILE A 60 -5.58 -5.92 -1.08
C ILE A 60 -6.94 -6.62 -0.97
N LYS A 61 -6.90 -7.91 -0.68
CA LYS A 61 -8.11 -8.67 -0.37
C LYS A 61 -8.60 -8.37 1.05
N LYS A 62 -9.89 -8.67 1.28
CA LYS A 62 -10.55 -8.51 2.59
C LYS A 62 -9.67 -9.06 3.72
N GLY A 63 -9.52 -8.26 4.78
CA GLY A 63 -8.64 -8.60 5.90
C GLY A 63 -7.17 -8.22 5.70
N PHE A 64 -6.86 -7.31 4.76
CA PHE A 64 -5.49 -6.86 4.47
C PHE A 64 -4.57 -7.99 4.01
N GLN A 65 -5.13 -8.94 3.26
CA GLN A 65 -4.37 -10.05 2.69
C GLN A 65 -3.78 -9.63 1.34
N LEU A 66 -2.46 -9.62 1.26
CA LEU A 66 -1.74 -9.49 0.00
C LEU A 66 -1.46 -10.89 -0.55
N ASN A 67 -1.88 -11.14 -1.78
CA ASN A 67 -1.36 -12.30 -2.51
C ASN A 67 0.11 -12.02 -2.86
N PRO A 68 1.07 -12.87 -2.46
CA PRO A 68 2.38 -12.82 -3.07
C PRO A 68 2.20 -13.19 -4.55
N VAL A 69 2.73 -12.35 -5.44
CA VAL A 69 2.93 -12.68 -6.85
C VAL A 69 4.34 -13.21 -7.01
#